data_AF-A0A7K1ZBX3-F1
#
_entry.id   AF-A0A7K1ZBX3-F1
#
_cell.length_a   1.000
_cell.length_b   1.000
_cell.length_c   1.000
_cell.angle_alpha   90.00
_cell.angle_beta   90.00
_cell.angle_gamma   90.00
#
_symmetry.space_group_name_H-M   'P 1'
#
loop_
_entity.id
_entity.type
_entity.pdbx_description
1 polymer ?
#
loop_
_entity_poly.entity_id
_entity_poly.type
_entity_poly.pdbx_seq_one_letter_code
_entity_poly.pdbx_strand_id
1 'polypeptide(L)'
;MSLEECLEKIRSGTVPPNEESAKFQIIAPILENLDWDPRDGSEFVLEHPVGGKRGGRVDIALRSTGRGHDRLVALIEAKAPGSDLSKHVDQVLSYAFHEGTCVCVLTTGLQWWLFLPRESGEPMQRRFAVLDLMNDSLERIAEDLRAFLAKEALARGRAEKKAKSVLKARLDADRLQSEIPKIWERMMRGPDEELVELIISRVYKKLNLRPDREQVIAALVGEPVPMASGSLPNQTVSTEAGEAKTRRTLTPTVKPVAILLWGVRYPVANHKDVLGRVVDCLHEKHEHDNFDRILELRGRKKPYAALTSDGMRAHHRIGASRYFVDGHASAEALRRRAELFLSHFGYDKRDLEVLFE
;
A
#
# COMPACT_ATOMS: atom_id res chain seq x y z
N MET A 1 -15.75 -27.46 27.94
CA MET A 1 -14.32 -27.10 27.83
C MET A 1 -14.26 -25.93 26.85
N SER A 2 -13.47 -24.90 27.13
CA SER A 2 -13.26 -23.85 26.13
C SER A 2 -12.28 -24.29 25.05
N LEU A 3 -12.22 -23.57 23.93
CA LEU A 3 -11.22 -23.81 22.89
C LEU A 3 -9.81 -23.66 23.45
N GLU A 4 -9.55 -22.64 24.28
CA GLU A 4 -8.24 -22.43 24.92
C GLU A 4 -7.85 -23.60 25.82
N GLU A 5 -8.76 -24.10 26.65
CA GLU A 5 -8.52 -25.28 27.49
C GLU A 5 -8.25 -26.53 26.64
N CYS A 6 -8.95 -26.68 25.52
CA CYS A 6 -8.72 -27.77 24.57
C CYS A 6 -7.31 -27.67 23.95
N LEU A 7 -6.93 -26.49 23.48
CA LEU A 7 -5.62 -26.25 22.88
C LEU A 7 -4.47 -26.44 23.89
N GLU A 8 -4.65 -25.99 25.14
CA GLU A 8 -3.67 -26.20 26.23
C GLU A 8 -3.48 -27.69 26.52
N LYS A 9 -4.58 -28.47 26.56
CA LYS A 9 -4.50 -29.93 26.73
C LYS A 9 -3.79 -30.62 25.58
N ILE A 10 -4.04 -30.18 24.35
CA ILE A 10 -3.36 -30.74 23.17
C ILE A 10 -1.87 -30.38 23.22
N ARG A 11 -1.52 -29.13 23.54
CA ARG A 11 -0.14 -28.64 23.61
C ARG A 11 0.68 -29.33 24.70
N SER A 12 0.07 -29.61 25.85
CA SER A 12 0.71 -30.31 26.98
C SER A 12 0.64 -31.85 26.86
N GLY A 13 -0.15 -32.37 25.91
CA GLY A 13 -0.35 -33.79 25.68
C GLY A 13 0.72 -34.43 24.80
N THR A 14 0.62 -35.76 24.64
CA THR A 14 1.49 -36.53 23.73
C THR A 14 1.12 -36.25 22.28
N VAL A 15 2.13 -35.95 21.46
CA VAL A 15 1.94 -35.79 20.00
C VAL A 15 1.49 -37.12 19.39
N PRO A 16 0.37 -37.14 18.63
CA PRO A 16 -0.12 -38.35 17.99
C PRO A 16 0.88 -38.94 16.98
N PRO A 17 0.96 -40.28 16.84
CA PRO A 17 2.00 -40.91 16.04
C PRO A 17 1.74 -40.90 14.53
N ASN A 18 0.49 -40.67 14.09
CA ASN A 18 0.11 -40.75 12.68
C ASN A 18 -1.05 -39.80 12.34
N GLU A 19 -1.38 -39.72 11.05
CA GLU A 19 -2.41 -38.84 10.49
C GLU A 19 -3.81 -39.12 11.06
N GLU A 20 -4.25 -40.38 11.10
CA GLU A 20 -5.55 -40.77 11.67
C GLU A 20 -5.68 -40.39 13.15
N SER A 21 -4.61 -40.61 13.91
CA SER A 21 -4.57 -40.22 15.33
C SER A 21 -4.60 -38.71 15.48
N ALA A 22 -3.96 -37.94 14.61
CA ALA A 22 -4.01 -36.48 14.62
C ALA A 22 -5.41 -35.94 14.23
N LYS A 23 -6.07 -36.56 13.24
CA LYS A 23 -7.46 -36.26 12.88
C LYS A 23 -8.38 -36.39 14.09
N PHE A 24 -8.28 -37.50 14.82
CA PHE A 24 -9.17 -37.78 15.96
C PHE A 24 -8.78 -37.05 17.26
N GLN A 25 -7.49 -36.98 17.60
CA GLN A 25 -7.04 -36.49 18.92
C GLN A 25 -6.79 -34.98 18.96
N ILE A 26 -6.63 -34.33 17.79
CA ILE A 26 -6.32 -32.90 17.71
C ILE A 26 -7.36 -32.16 16.87
N ILE A 27 -7.50 -32.53 15.60
CA ILE A 27 -8.28 -31.75 14.63
C ILE A 27 -9.77 -31.78 14.98
N ALA A 28 -10.36 -32.96 15.19
CA ALA A 28 -11.78 -33.08 15.53
C ALA A 28 -12.16 -32.37 16.84
N PRO A 29 -11.42 -32.50 17.96
CA PRO A 29 -11.71 -31.75 19.19
C PRO A 29 -11.66 -30.23 19.01
N ILE A 30 -10.72 -29.72 18.21
CA ILE A 30 -10.64 -28.29 17.89
C ILE A 30 -11.89 -27.85 17.12
N LEU A 31 -12.28 -28.60 16.10
CA LEU A 31 -13.47 -28.29 15.30
C LEU A 31 -14.77 -28.43 16.12
N GLU A 32 -14.82 -29.37 17.07
CA GLU A 32 -15.94 -29.51 18.02
C GLU A 32 -16.10 -28.27 18.90
N ASN A 33 -14.99 -27.68 19.37
CA ASN A 33 -14.99 -26.40 20.10
C ASN A 33 -15.31 -25.18 19.21
N LEU A 34 -15.45 -25.38 17.90
CA LEU A 34 -15.84 -24.39 16.89
C LEU A 34 -17.28 -24.60 16.39
N ASP A 35 -18.07 -25.33 17.19
CA ASP A 35 -19.49 -25.68 17.00
C ASP A 35 -19.78 -26.63 15.83
N TRP A 36 -18.78 -27.33 15.31
CA TRP A 36 -18.96 -28.44 14.40
C TRP A 36 -19.24 -29.73 15.18
N ASP A 37 -20.16 -30.58 14.71
CA ASP A 37 -20.36 -31.90 15.30
C ASP A 37 -19.72 -32.99 14.42
N PRO A 38 -18.58 -33.60 14.85
CA PRO A 38 -17.94 -34.68 14.11
C PRO A 38 -18.82 -35.93 13.94
N ARG A 39 -19.94 -36.02 14.67
CA ARG A 39 -20.87 -37.15 14.64
C ARG A 39 -22.04 -36.91 13.67
N ASP A 40 -22.22 -35.66 13.23
CA ASP A 40 -23.22 -35.31 12.23
C ASP A 40 -22.61 -35.36 10.83
N GLY A 41 -22.81 -36.49 10.14
CA GLY A 41 -22.34 -36.72 8.78
C GLY A 41 -23.00 -35.83 7.71
N SER A 42 -23.95 -34.96 8.06
CA SER A 42 -24.49 -33.95 7.15
C SER A 42 -23.65 -32.66 7.13
N GLU A 43 -22.92 -32.37 8.22
CA GLU A 43 -22.08 -31.18 8.33
C GLU A 43 -20.58 -31.48 8.42
N PHE A 44 -20.20 -32.64 8.95
CA PHE A 44 -18.82 -33.07 9.10
C PHE A 44 -18.62 -34.37 8.32
N VAL A 45 -18.17 -34.25 7.07
CA VAL A 45 -18.04 -35.38 6.14
C VAL A 45 -16.59 -35.82 6.06
N LEU A 46 -16.30 -37.03 6.53
CA LEU A 46 -15.00 -37.67 6.35
C LEU A 46 -14.84 -38.24 4.93
N GLU A 47 -13.61 -38.28 4.44
CA GLU A 47 -13.25 -38.93 3.16
C GLU A 47 -14.10 -38.43 1.98
N HIS A 48 -14.34 -37.13 1.94
CA HIS A 48 -15.25 -36.50 0.99
C HIS A 48 -14.69 -36.60 -0.43
N PRO A 49 -15.45 -37.16 -1.39
CA PRO A 49 -14.99 -37.25 -2.78
C PRO A 49 -14.89 -35.86 -3.41
N VAL A 50 -13.79 -35.60 -4.12
CA VAL A 50 -13.49 -34.31 -4.75
C VAL A 50 -12.96 -34.51 -6.17
N GLY A 51 -13.29 -33.61 -7.11
CA GLY A 51 -12.72 -33.66 -8.47
C GLY A 51 -13.39 -34.64 -9.45
N GLY A 52 -14.63 -35.05 -9.18
CA GLY A 52 -15.49 -35.77 -10.14
C GLY A 52 -14.99 -37.16 -10.56
N LYS A 53 -15.09 -37.51 -11.86
CA LYS A 53 -14.89 -38.88 -12.39
C LYS A 53 -13.45 -39.44 -12.30
N ARG A 54 -12.43 -38.60 -12.06
CA ARG A 54 -11.04 -39.03 -11.75
C ARG A 54 -10.64 -38.59 -10.33
N GLY A 55 -11.65 -38.38 -9.49
CA GLY A 55 -11.55 -37.64 -8.24
C GLY A 55 -10.73 -38.34 -7.16
N GLY A 56 -10.16 -37.51 -6.29
CA GLY A 56 -9.55 -37.95 -5.04
C GLY A 56 -10.54 -37.89 -3.88
N ARG A 57 -10.02 -37.94 -2.67
CA ARG A 57 -10.75 -37.68 -1.43
C ARG A 57 -10.00 -36.63 -0.64
N VAL A 58 -10.74 -35.85 0.13
CA VAL A 58 -10.20 -34.94 1.14
C VAL A 58 -10.65 -35.43 2.50
N ASP A 59 -9.76 -35.36 3.50
CA ASP A 59 -9.98 -35.98 4.81
C ASP A 59 -11.26 -35.52 5.50
N ILE A 60 -11.49 -34.20 5.52
CA ILE A 60 -12.65 -33.60 6.20
C ILE A 60 -13.24 -32.50 5.30
N ALA A 61 -14.54 -32.57 5.10
CA ALA A 61 -15.35 -31.57 4.43
C ALA A 61 -16.40 -31.01 5.38
N LEU A 62 -16.40 -29.69 5.56
CA LEU A 62 -17.34 -28.99 6.43
C LEU A 62 -18.47 -28.37 5.60
N ARG A 63 -19.71 -28.73 5.94
CA ARG A 63 -20.93 -28.33 5.23
C ARG A 63 -21.85 -27.51 6.12
N SER A 64 -22.40 -26.44 5.58
CA SER A 64 -23.37 -25.60 6.27
C SER A 64 -24.73 -25.67 5.58
N THR A 65 -25.78 -25.88 6.37
CA THR A 65 -27.19 -25.90 5.94
C THR A 65 -27.87 -24.54 6.05
N GLY A 66 -27.10 -23.44 6.07
CA GLY A 66 -27.61 -22.08 6.20
C GLY A 66 -28.29 -21.55 4.92
N ARG A 67 -29.48 -20.94 5.08
CA ARG A 67 -30.34 -20.40 3.99
C ARG A 67 -30.98 -21.44 3.06
N GLY A 68 -31.27 -22.65 3.57
CA GLY A 68 -32.06 -23.64 2.84
C GLY A 68 -31.30 -24.39 1.73
N HIS A 69 -29.97 -24.22 1.65
CA HIS A 69 -29.12 -24.97 0.74
C HIS A 69 -27.93 -25.57 1.50
N ASP A 70 -27.67 -26.85 1.27
CA ASP A 70 -26.45 -27.50 1.72
C ASP A 70 -25.26 -26.94 0.90
N ARG A 71 -24.29 -26.34 1.59
CA ARG A 71 -23.13 -25.73 0.99
C ARG A 71 -21.85 -26.21 1.67
N LEU A 72 -20.90 -26.67 0.87
CA LEU A 72 -19.54 -26.93 1.31
C LEU A 72 -18.82 -25.61 1.59
N VAL A 73 -18.43 -25.39 2.85
CA VAL A 73 -17.84 -24.12 3.31
C VAL A 73 -16.34 -24.20 3.51
N ALA A 74 -15.82 -25.35 3.91
CA ALA A 74 -14.39 -25.57 4.06
C ALA A 74 -13.97 -27.00 3.72
N LEU A 75 -12.75 -27.15 3.21
CA LEU A 75 -12.06 -28.42 3.07
C LEU A 75 -10.83 -28.44 3.95
N ILE A 76 -10.56 -29.57 4.60
CA ILE A 76 -9.42 -29.76 5.49
C ILE A 76 -8.72 -31.06 5.08
N GLU A 77 -7.46 -30.93 4.68
CA GLU A 77 -6.54 -32.04 4.42
C GLU A 77 -5.60 -32.19 5.62
N ALA A 78 -5.55 -33.38 6.19
CA ALA A 78 -4.70 -33.72 7.31
C ALA A 78 -3.42 -34.40 6.83
N LYS A 79 -2.34 -34.25 7.60
CA LYS A 79 -1.09 -34.99 7.45
C LYS A 79 -0.59 -35.43 8.82
N ALA A 80 0.29 -36.43 8.86
CA ALA A 80 0.89 -36.86 10.11
C ALA A 80 1.69 -35.71 10.78
N PRO A 81 1.71 -35.63 12.13
CA PRO A 81 2.56 -34.68 12.84
C PRO A 81 4.03 -34.75 12.38
N GLY A 82 4.64 -33.58 12.16
CA GLY A 82 6.01 -33.46 11.64
C GLY A 82 6.15 -33.59 10.11
N SER A 83 5.04 -33.82 9.38
CA SER A 83 5.08 -33.85 7.91
C SER A 83 5.29 -32.47 7.29
N ASP A 84 6.01 -32.43 6.17
CA ASP A 84 6.17 -31.22 5.36
C ASP A 84 4.90 -30.94 4.53
N LEU A 85 4.16 -29.92 4.93
CA LEU A 85 2.90 -29.52 4.28
C LEU A 85 3.11 -28.92 2.88
N SER A 86 4.29 -28.39 2.55
CA SER A 86 4.50 -27.65 1.29
C SER A 86 4.19 -28.47 0.03
N LYS A 87 4.44 -29.78 0.07
CA LYS A 87 4.24 -30.73 -1.03
C LYS A 87 2.77 -30.99 -1.38
N HIS A 88 1.85 -30.63 -0.49
CA HIS A 88 0.43 -30.95 -0.62
C HIS A 88 -0.44 -29.72 -0.96
N VAL A 89 0.18 -28.53 -1.07
CA VAL A 89 -0.54 -27.27 -1.30
C VAL A 89 -1.31 -27.27 -2.62
N ASP A 90 -0.68 -27.66 -3.73
CA ASP A 90 -1.30 -27.61 -5.05
C ASP A 90 -2.50 -28.56 -5.16
N GLN A 91 -2.38 -29.76 -4.59
CA GLN A 91 -3.44 -30.77 -4.60
C GLN A 91 -4.68 -30.27 -3.85
N VAL A 92 -4.51 -29.83 -2.61
CA VAL A 92 -5.65 -29.43 -1.77
C VAL A 92 -6.32 -28.16 -2.31
N LEU A 93 -5.54 -27.21 -2.84
CA LEU A 93 -6.09 -26.01 -3.48
C LEU A 93 -6.85 -26.32 -4.75
N SER A 94 -6.38 -27.27 -5.56
CA SER A 94 -7.09 -27.73 -6.75
C SER A 94 -8.47 -28.30 -6.39
N TYR A 95 -8.53 -29.19 -5.39
CA TYR A 95 -9.79 -29.73 -4.90
C TYR A 95 -10.73 -28.64 -4.38
N ALA A 96 -10.23 -27.76 -3.52
CA ALA A 96 -11.01 -26.67 -2.96
C ALA A 96 -11.52 -25.67 -4.01
N PHE A 97 -10.72 -25.41 -5.05
CA PHE A 97 -11.13 -24.57 -6.18
C PHE A 97 -12.26 -25.21 -6.98
N HIS A 98 -12.14 -26.50 -7.32
CA HIS A 98 -13.17 -27.24 -8.06
C HIS A 98 -14.50 -27.35 -7.32
N GLU A 99 -14.46 -27.59 -6.01
CA GLU A 99 -15.65 -27.67 -5.17
C GLU A 99 -16.22 -26.29 -4.77
N GLY A 100 -15.51 -25.20 -5.07
CA GLY A 100 -15.98 -23.84 -4.84
C GLY A 100 -16.04 -23.43 -3.37
N THR A 101 -15.18 -24.00 -2.51
CA THR A 101 -15.17 -23.70 -1.07
C THR A 101 -14.62 -22.31 -0.76
N CYS A 102 -15.03 -21.77 0.40
CA CYS A 102 -14.57 -20.46 0.86
C CYS A 102 -13.15 -20.53 1.42
N VAL A 103 -12.87 -21.55 2.23
CA VAL A 103 -11.61 -21.72 2.95
C VAL A 103 -11.09 -23.13 2.71
N CYS A 104 -9.78 -23.25 2.53
CA CYS A 104 -9.07 -24.51 2.43
C CYS A 104 -8.03 -24.58 3.55
N VAL A 105 -7.92 -25.73 4.22
CA VAL A 105 -6.99 -25.94 5.32
C VAL A 105 -6.10 -27.13 5.01
N LEU A 106 -4.81 -26.97 5.26
CA LEU A 106 -3.83 -28.05 5.25
C LEU A 106 -3.17 -28.08 6.62
N THR A 107 -3.23 -29.21 7.31
CA THR A 107 -2.85 -29.27 8.73
C THR A 107 -2.20 -30.58 9.15
N THR A 108 -1.30 -30.51 10.13
CA THR A 108 -0.79 -31.68 10.86
C THR A 108 -1.45 -31.86 12.24
N GLY A 109 -2.48 -31.07 12.53
CA GLY A 109 -3.00 -30.83 13.88
C GLY A 109 -2.16 -29.84 14.69
N LEU A 110 -0.82 -29.91 14.59
CA LEU A 110 0.08 -28.96 15.25
C LEU A 110 0.33 -27.69 14.43
N GLN A 111 0.42 -27.82 13.11
CA GLN A 111 0.52 -26.68 12.19
C GLN A 111 -0.75 -26.58 11.35
N TRP A 112 -1.26 -25.37 11.16
CA TRP A 112 -2.47 -25.09 10.38
C TRP A 112 -2.17 -24.03 9.34
N TRP A 113 -2.25 -24.40 8.07
CA TRP A 113 -2.12 -23.48 6.95
C TRP A 113 -3.48 -23.26 6.31
N LEU A 114 -3.96 -22.01 6.35
CA LEU A 114 -5.27 -21.66 5.84
C LEU A 114 -5.13 -20.85 4.56
N PHE A 115 -5.94 -21.18 3.56
CA PHE A 115 -5.87 -20.63 2.22
C PHE A 115 -7.23 -20.17 1.71
N LEU A 116 -7.19 -19.18 0.81
CA LEU A 116 -8.33 -18.77 -0.01
C LEU A 116 -8.17 -19.38 -1.41
N PRO A 117 -8.86 -20.50 -1.73
CA PRO A 117 -8.58 -21.26 -2.95
C PRO A 117 -8.87 -20.49 -4.24
N ARG A 118 -9.82 -19.55 -4.19
CA ARG A 118 -10.31 -18.77 -5.34
C ARG A 118 -9.56 -17.46 -5.59
N GLU A 119 -8.64 -17.07 -4.73
CA GLU A 119 -7.83 -15.87 -4.94
C GLU A 119 -6.79 -16.09 -6.03
N SER A 120 -6.44 -15.04 -6.76
CA SER A 120 -5.42 -15.09 -7.81
C SER A 120 -4.00 -15.13 -7.25
N GLY A 121 -3.03 -15.59 -8.06
CA GLY A 121 -1.62 -15.63 -7.71
C GLY A 121 -1.10 -17.04 -7.47
N GLU A 122 0.18 -17.13 -7.10
CA GLU A 122 0.85 -18.40 -6.83
C GLU A 122 0.15 -19.14 -5.66
N PRO A 123 0.08 -20.48 -5.67
CA PRO A 123 -0.59 -21.27 -4.63
C PRO A 123 -0.23 -20.85 -3.20
N MET A 124 1.07 -20.68 -2.92
CA MET A 124 1.55 -20.26 -1.59
C MET A 124 1.16 -18.83 -1.22
N GLN A 125 1.00 -17.93 -2.21
CA GLN A 125 0.59 -16.55 -1.97
C GLN A 125 -0.87 -16.49 -1.48
N ARG A 126 -1.71 -17.48 -1.82
CA ARG A 126 -3.12 -17.56 -1.39
C ARG A 126 -3.31 -18.01 0.06
N ARG A 127 -2.24 -18.46 0.73
CA ARG A 127 -2.24 -18.76 2.16
C ARG A 127 -2.50 -17.46 2.90
N PHE A 128 -3.47 -17.36 3.81
CA PHE A 128 -3.71 -16.11 4.55
C PHE A 128 -3.37 -16.22 6.03
N ALA A 129 -3.27 -17.43 6.58
CA ALA A 129 -2.87 -17.66 7.96
C ALA A 129 -1.99 -18.91 8.09
N VAL A 130 -1.06 -18.85 9.04
CA VAL A 130 -0.27 -19.97 9.55
C VAL A 130 -0.36 -19.92 11.07
N LEU A 131 -0.81 -21.02 11.67
CA LEU A 131 -0.89 -21.18 13.11
C LEU A 131 0.01 -22.35 13.50
N ASP A 132 0.89 -22.10 14.46
CA ASP A 132 1.77 -23.10 15.05
C ASP A 132 1.39 -23.33 16.51
N LEU A 133 0.78 -24.47 16.79
CA LEU A 133 0.25 -24.80 18.10
C LEU A 133 1.34 -24.90 19.18
N MET A 134 2.61 -25.07 18.82
CA MET A 134 3.70 -25.17 19.79
C MET A 134 4.37 -23.82 20.06
N ASN A 135 4.40 -22.94 19.07
CA ASN A 135 5.19 -21.70 19.11
C ASN A 135 4.35 -20.42 19.28
N ASP A 136 3.10 -20.41 18.81
CA ASP A 136 2.24 -19.23 18.90
C ASP A 136 1.54 -19.13 20.26
N SER A 137 1.03 -17.95 20.64
CA SER A 137 0.19 -17.83 21.84
C SER A 137 -1.16 -18.52 21.63
N LEU A 138 -1.70 -19.16 22.69
CA LEU A 138 -2.98 -19.88 22.58
C LEU A 138 -4.14 -18.94 22.31
N GLU A 139 -4.09 -17.72 22.85
CA GLU A 139 -5.09 -16.69 22.64
C GLU A 139 -5.17 -16.32 21.17
N ARG A 140 -4.02 -16.15 20.49
CA ARG A 140 -3.97 -15.86 19.05
C ARG A 140 -4.52 -17.03 18.25
N ILE A 141 -4.08 -18.25 18.54
CA ILE A 141 -4.55 -19.45 17.83
C ILE A 141 -6.06 -19.58 17.97
N ALA A 142 -6.59 -19.45 19.18
CA ALA A 142 -8.01 -19.55 19.45
C ALA A 142 -8.81 -18.43 18.77
N GLU A 143 -8.31 -17.19 18.77
CA GLU A 143 -8.94 -16.08 18.05
C GLU A 143 -9.00 -16.34 16.54
N ASP A 144 -7.88 -16.75 15.93
CA ASP A 144 -7.80 -17.01 14.49
C ASP A 144 -8.67 -18.22 14.09
N LEU A 145 -8.60 -19.33 14.83
CA LEU A 145 -9.44 -20.50 14.60
C LEU A 145 -10.93 -20.15 14.68
N ARG A 146 -11.37 -19.37 15.68
CA ARG A 146 -12.76 -18.88 15.74
C ARG A 146 -13.11 -18.00 14.57
N ALA A 147 -12.22 -17.07 14.20
CA ALA A 147 -12.52 -16.11 13.16
C ALA A 147 -12.61 -16.75 11.77
N PHE A 148 -11.85 -17.83 11.52
CA PHE A 148 -11.72 -18.43 10.20
C PHE A 148 -12.43 -19.79 10.04
N LEU A 149 -12.61 -20.55 11.12
CA LEU A 149 -13.14 -21.92 11.07
C LEU A 149 -14.40 -22.16 11.92
N ALA A 150 -14.82 -21.21 12.76
CA ALA A 150 -16.11 -21.36 13.46
C ALA A 150 -17.26 -21.57 12.47
N LYS A 151 -18.14 -22.53 12.77
CA LYS A 151 -19.29 -22.88 11.94
C LYS A 151 -20.10 -21.65 11.53
N GLU A 152 -20.38 -20.79 12.49
CA GLU A 152 -21.12 -19.56 12.28
C GLU A 152 -20.40 -18.54 11.38
N ALA A 153 -19.08 -18.41 11.53
CA ALA A 153 -18.26 -17.48 10.77
C ALA A 153 -18.15 -17.91 9.30
N LEU A 154 -18.01 -19.21 9.04
CA LEU A 154 -18.00 -19.80 7.71
C LEU A 154 -19.40 -19.73 7.05
N ALA A 155 -20.45 -20.16 7.76
CA ALA A 155 -21.82 -20.15 7.25
C ALA A 155 -22.30 -18.75 6.81
N ARG A 156 -21.90 -17.71 7.57
CA ARG A 156 -22.27 -16.31 7.29
C ARG A 156 -21.29 -15.59 6.35
N GLY A 157 -20.23 -16.26 5.87
CA GLY A 157 -19.21 -15.66 5.01
C GLY A 157 -18.30 -14.63 5.70
N ARG A 158 -18.35 -14.54 7.04
CA ARG A 158 -17.49 -13.63 7.82
C ARG A 158 -16.03 -14.07 7.76
N ALA A 159 -15.79 -15.38 7.80
CA ALA A 159 -14.46 -15.98 7.68
C ALA A 159 -13.78 -15.59 6.37
N GLU A 160 -14.47 -15.78 5.24
CA GLU A 160 -13.95 -15.43 3.90
C GLU A 160 -13.65 -13.92 3.80
N LYS A 161 -14.55 -13.05 4.28
CA LYS A 161 -14.34 -11.61 4.26
C LYS A 161 -13.13 -11.19 5.09
N LYS A 162 -12.98 -11.72 6.30
CA LYS A 162 -11.81 -11.43 7.16
C LYS A 162 -10.52 -11.96 6.51
N ALA A 163 -10.55 -13.20 6.01
CA ALA A 163 -9.40 -13.81 5.35
C ALA A 163 -8.92 -13.00 4.15
N LYS A 164 -9.83 -12.50 3.30
CA LYS A 164 -9.47 -11.63 2.16
C LYS A 164 -8.81 -10.33 2.60
N SER A 165 -9.32 -9.72 3.67
CA SER A 165 -8.73 -8.51 4.25
C SER A 165 -7.32 -8.76 4.78
N VAL A 166 -7.11 -9.87 5.48
CA VAL A 166 -5.79 -10.26 6.03
C VAL A 166 -4.81 -10.56 4.89
N LEU A 167 -5.23 -11.35 3.90
CA LEU A 167 -4.42 -11.68 2.75
C LEU A 167 -3.97 -10.43 1.99
N LYS A 168 -4.92 -9.53 1.69
CA LYS A 168 -4.62 -8.27 1.01
C LYS A 168 -3.62 -7.43 1.79
N ALA A 169 -3.84 -7.25 3.09
CA ALA A 169 -2.94 -6.47 3.95
C ALA A 169 -1.51 -7.04 3.94
N ARG A 170 -1.36 -8.38 3.96
CA ARG A 170 -0.05 -9.02 3.88
C ARG A 170 0.59 -8.82 2.50
N LEU A 171 -0.15 -9.04 1.41
CA LEU A 171 0.38 -8.84 0.05
C LEU A 171 0.80 -7.39 -0.19
N ASP A 172 0.04 -6.43 0.32
CA ASP A 172 0.39 -5.00 0.27
C ASP A 172 1.68 -4.73 1.08
N ALA A 173 1.81 -5.30 2.28
CA ALA A 173 3.02 -5.19 3.10
C ALA A 173 4.25 -5.81 2.43
N ASP A 174 4.13 -7.01 1.85
CA ASP A 174 5.21 -7.69 1.12
C ASP A 174 5.66 -6.87 -0.10
N ARG A 175 4.70 -6.29 -0.82
CA ARG A 175 4.98 -5.39 -1.95
C ARG A 175 5.69 -4.12 -1.49
N LEU A 176 5.27 -3.51 -0.38
CA LEU A 176 5.95 -2.35 0.19
C LEU A 176 7.38 -2.70 0.63
N GLN A 177 7.56 -3.81 1.34
CA GLN A 177 8.87 -4.26 1.82
C GLN A 177 9.85 -4.53 0.67
N SER A 178 9.36 -5.05 -0.46
CA SER A 178 10.20 -5.33 -1.64
C SER A 178 10.45 -4.11 -2.53
N GLU A 179 9.48 -3.19 -2.66
CA GLU A 179 9.61 -2.04 -3.57
C GLU A 179 10.25 -0.81 -2.91
N ILE A 180 10.06 -0.58 -1.60
CA ILE A 180 10.65 0.56 -0.89
C ILE A 180 12.18 0.60 -1.04
N PRO A 181 12.93 -0.50 -0.79
CA PRO A 181 14.39 -0.50 -0.94
C PRO A 181 14.84 -0.22 -2.38
N LYS A 182 14.14 -0.76 -3.39
CA LYS A 182 14.47 -0.55 -4.81
C LYS A 182 14.25 0.90 -5.23
N ILE A 183 13.15 1.49 -4.78
CA ILE A 183 12.84 2.90 -5.03
C ILE A 183 13.89 3.78 -4.33
N TRP A 184 14.23 3.46 -3.07
CA TRP A 184 15.28 4.16 -2.33
C TRP A 184 16.63 4.10 -3.05
N GLU A 185 17.08 2.92 -3.47
CA GLU A 185 18.34 2.76 -4.20
C GLU A 185 18.35 3.56 -5.52
N ARG A 186 17.23 3.56 -6.25
CA ARG A 186 17.08 4.38 -7.47
C ARG A 186 17.17 5.87 -7.15
N MET A 187 16.56 6.31 -6.05
CA MET A 187 16.70 7.69 -5.58
C MET A 187 18.15 8.00 -5.21
N MET A 188 18.95 7.06 -4.70
CA MET A 188 20.35 7.33 -4.32
C MET A 188 21.33 7.36 -5.49
N ARG A 189 21.13 6.54 -6.54
CA ARG A 189 22.01 6.50 -7.73
C ARG A 189 21.91 7.76 -8.61
N GLY A 190 20.83 8.52 -8.46
CA GLY A 190 20.61 9.83 -9.05
C GLY A 190 19.79 10.66 -8.08
N PRO A 191 20.42 11.27 -7.06
CA PRO A 191 19.72 11.93 -5.97
C PRO A 191 18.72 12.95 -6.51
N ASP A 192 17.45 12.72 -6.13
CA ASP A 192 16.35 13.58 -6.49
C ASP A 192 16.69 15.03 -6.12
N GLU A 193 16.53 15.95 -7.08
CA GLU A 193 16.86 17.36 -6.88
C GLU A 193 16.11 17.96 -5.67
N GLU A 194 14.90 17.49 -5.38
CA GLU A 194 14.14 17.90 -4.19
C GLU A 194 14.81 17.44 -2.89
N LEU A 195 15.40 16.23 -2.87
CA LEU A 195 16.10 15.72 -1.70
C LEU A 195 17.41 16.48 -1.48
N VAL A 196 18.14 16.76 -2.56
CA VAL A 196 19.39 17.53 -2.54
C VAL A 196 19.11 18.95 -2.05
N GLU A 197 18.17 19.66 -2.65
CA GLU A 197 17.79 21.02 -2.23
C GLU A 197 17.21 21.06 -0.80
N LEU A 198 16.46 20.04 -0.38
CA LEU A 198 15.96 19.94 0.98
C LEU A 198 17.11 19.87 2.00
N ILE A 199 18.15 19.09 1.70
CA ILE A 199 19.33 18.96 2.56
C ILE A 199 20.13 20.25 2.55
N ILE A 200 20.41 20.83 1.37
CA ILE A 200 21.07 22.14 1.24
C ILE A 200 20.36 23.19 2.10
N SER A 201 19.02 23.28 1.98
CA SER A 201 18.20 24.23 2.74
C SER A 201 18.26 24.00 4.25
N ARG A 202 18.23 22.73 4.70
CA ARG A 202 18.32 22.37 6.13
C ARG A 202 19.69 22.68 6.72
N VAL A 203 20.77 22.40 5.98
CA VAL A 203 22.15 22.71 6.39
C VAL A 203 22.35 24.21 6.46
N TYR A 204 21.94 24.95 5.43
CA TYR A 204 22.00 26.41 5.42
C TYR A 204 21.23 27.03 6.59
N LYS A 205 20.01 26.55 6.86
CA LYS A 205 19.23 27.05 8.00
C LYS A 205 19.92 26.81 9.35
N LYS A 206 20.65 25.70 9.49
CA LYS A 206 21.31 25.32 10.76
C LYS A 206 22.67 25.99 10.95
N LEU A 207 23.46 26.10 9.88
CA LEU A 207 24.87 26.52 9.95
C LEU A 207 25.11 27.89 9.32
N ASN A 208 24.14 28.45 8.61
CA ASN A 208 24.29 29.63 7.75
C ASN A 208 25.37 29.47 6.66
N LEU A 209 25.73 28.22 6.35
CA LEU A 209 26.67 27.81 5.31
C LEU A 209 25.91 27.00 4.27
N ARG A 210 26.06 27.35 2.99
CA ARG A 210 25.41 26.62 1.90
C ARG A 210 26.38 25.54 1.41
N PRO A 211 26.09 24.25 1.63
CA PRO A 211 26.93 23.19 1.08
C PRO A 211 26.77 23.11 -0.44
N ASP A 212 27.83 22.70 -1.12
CA ASP A 212 27.79 22.48 -2.56
C ASP A 212 26.95 21.24 -2.87
N ARG A 213 26.33 21.25 -4.05
CA ARG A 213 25.47 20.17 -4.52
C ARG A 213 26.23 18.83 -4.50
N GLU A 214 27.46 18.81 -4.98
CA GLU A 214 28.34 17.64 -4.99
C GLU A 214 28.67 17.12 -3.58
N GLN A 215 28.81 18.01 -2.59
CA GLN A 215 29.04 17.60 -1.20
C GLN A 215 27.84 16.88 -0.61
N VAL A 216 26.63 17.36 -0.92
CA VAL A 216 25.38 16.70 -0.49
C VAL A 216 25.18 15.38 -1.21
N ILE A 217 25.47 15.32 -2.50
CA ILE A 217 25.40 14.09 -3.30
C ILE A 217 26.39 13.04 -2.75
N ALA A 218 27.66 13.40 -2.58
CA ALA A 218 28.68 12.51 -2.02
C ALA A 218 28.27 12.00 -0.63
N ALA A 219 27.79 12.89 0.25
CA ALA A 219 27.31 12.50 1.58
C ALA A 219 26.08 11.56 1.52
N LEU A 220 25.18 11.74 0.56
CA LEU A 220 24.04 10.85 0.34
C LEU A 220 24.50 9.47 -0.11
N VAL A 221 25.35 9.38 -1.13
CA VAL A 221 25.82 8.08 -1.67
C VAL A 221 26.87 7.39 -0.78
N GLY A 222 27.30 8.01 0.32
CA GLY A 222 28.30 7.47 1.23
C GLY A 222 29.74 7.60 0.72
N GLU A 223 29.97 8.51 -0.22
CA GLU A 223 31.29 8.84 -0.75
C GLU A 223 32.00 9.93 0.09
N PRO A 224 33.33 10.01 0.04
CA PRO A 224 34.08 11.08 0.69
C PRO A 224 33.59 12.45 0.21
N VAL A 225 33.19 13.32 1.14
CA VAL A 225 32.74 14.67 0.80
C VAL A 225 33.92 15.46 0.23
N PRO A 226 33.84 15.95 -1.02
CA PRO A 226 34.91 16.75 -1.60
C PRO A 226 35.13 18.03 -0.78
N MET A 227 36.41 18.29 -0.48
CA MET A 227 36.86 19.56 0.10
C MET A 227 36.53 20.67 -0.90
N ALA A 228 35.86 21.73 -0.43
CA ALA A 228 35.56 22.90 -1.25
C ALA A 228 36.85 23.42 -1.89
N SER A 229 36.95 23.37 -3.23
CA SER A 229 38.05 24.02 -3.95
C SER A 229 37.84 25.52 -3.83
N GLY A 230 38.63 26.16 -2.97
CA GLY A 230 38.48 27.58 -2.63
C GLY A 230 38.62 28.49 -3.85
N SER A 231 37.55 29.22 -4.18
CA SER A 231 37.66 30.49 -4.89
C SER A 231 37.73 31.61 -3.85
N LEU A 232 38.93 32.18 -3.70
CA LEU A 232 39.22 33.32 -2.83
C LEU A 232 38.35 34.55 -3.19
N PRO A 233 37.93 35.38 -2.21
CA PRO A 233 37.26 36.64 -2.49
C PRO A 233 38.26 37.65 -3.05
N ASN A 234 37.99 38.16 -4.25
CA ASN A 234 38.78 39.22 -4.85
C ASN A 234 38.62 40.50 -4.01
N GLN A 235 39.71 40.98 -3.42
CA GLN A 235 39.75 42.26 -2.70
C GLN A 235 39.77 43.40 -3.72
N THR A 236 38.83 44.34 -3.59
CA THR A 236 39.01 45.70 -4.10
C THR A 236 38.41 46.70 -3.10
N VAL A 237 39.33 47.34 -2.39
CA VAL A 237 39.36 48.70 -1.82
C VAL A 237 38.03 49.45 -1.62
N SER A 238 37.70 49.63 -0.33
CA SER A 238 37.25 50.83 0.39
C SER A 238 36.41 51.92 -0.30
N THR A 239 35.18 52.13 0.19
CA THR A 239 34.66 53.44 0.66
C THR A 239 33.40 53.26 1.50
N GLU A 240 33.13 54.27 2.32
CA GLU A 240 32.48 54.20 3.63
C GLU A 240 30.94 54.15 3.64
N ALA A 241 30.43 53.61 4.75
CA ALA A 241 29.21 53.95 5.51
C ALA A 241 27.90 54.27 4.78
N GLY A 242 26.89 53.39 4.97
CA GLY A 242 25.47 53.78 4.86
C GLY A 242 24.53 52.69 4.40
N GLU A 243 24.01 51.92 5.36
CA GLU A 243 22.71 51.22 5.35
C GLU A 243 22.35 50.27 4.19
N ALA A 244 22.39 48.97 4.54
CA ALA A 244 22.12 47.83 3.69
C ALA A 244 20.68 47.77 3.15
N LYS A 245 20.51 48.18 1.89
CA LYS A 245 19.51 47.58 0.99
C LYS A 245 20.15 46.35 0.34
N THR A 246 19.78 45.16 0.79
CA THR A 246 20.23 43.90 0.19
C THR A 246 19.66 43.79 -1.23
N ARG A 247 20.45 44.26 -2.20
CA ARG A 247 20.24 44.05 -3.63
C ARG A 247 20.47 42.56 -3.90
N ARG A 248 19.37 41.82 -4.00
CA ARG A 248 19.34 40.42 -4.48
C ARG A 248 20.16 40.31 -5.76
N THR A 249 21.17 39.45 -5.76
CA THR A 249 21.77 38.90 -6.97
C THR A 249 20.70 38.04 -7.65
N LEU A 250 20.00 38.65 -8.61
CA LEU A 250 19.09 38.00 -9.53
C LEU A 250 19.92 37.08 -10.44
N THR A 251 19.82 35.77 -10.23
CA THR A 251 19.89 34.87 -11.38
C THR A 251 18.75 35.28 -12.33
N PRO A 252 19.00 35.45 -13.64
CA PRO A 252 17.93 35.82 -14.56
C PRO A 252 16.92 34.68 -14.57
N THR A 253 15.81 34.89 -13.87
CA THR A 253 14.65 34.00 -13.97
C THR A 253 14.06 34.32 -15.33
N VAL A 254 14.43 33.57 -16.37
CA VAL A 254 13.87 33.76 -17.70
C VAL A 254 12.35 33.71 -17.54
N LYS A 255 11.68 34.82 -17.88
CA LYS A 255 10.25 34.94 -17.65
C LYS A 255 9.53 34.16 -18.74
N PRO A 256 8.48 33.40 -18.39
CA PRO A 256 7.63 32.81 -19.41
C PRO A 256 6.87 33.95 -20.10
N VAL A 257 6.73 33.82 -21.42
CA VAL A 257 5.98 34.77 -22.25
C VAL A 257 4.64 34.20 -22.70
N ALA A 258 4.56 32.87 -22.82
CA ALA A 258 3.34 32.16 -23.17
C ALA A 258 3.39 30.72 -22.66
N ILE A 259 2.23 30.06 -22.67
CA ILE A 259 2.10 28.61 -22.58
C ILE A 259 1.41 28.08 -23.83
N LEU A 260 1.75 26.88 -24.27
CA LEU A 260 0.93 26.07 -25.15
C LEU A 260 0.20 25.06 -24.28
N LEU A 261 -1.12 25.11 -24.27
CA LEU A 261 -1.96 24.15 -23.56
C LEU A 261 -2.93 23.51 -24.55
N TRP A 262 -2.83 22.19 -24.72
CA TRP A 262 -3.55 21.43 -25.76
C TRP A 262 -3.37 22.03 -27.17
N GLY A 263 -2.15 22.52 -27.46
CA GLY A 263 -1.81 23.15 -28.74
C GLY A 263 -2.29 24.60 -28.92
N VAL A 264 -3.00 25.18 -27.94
CA VAL A 264 -3.45 26.59 -27.98
C VAL A 264 -2.49 27.48 -27.19
N ARG A 265 -2.10 28.62 -27.79
CA ARG A 265 -1.17 29.57 -27.18
C ARG A 265 -1.89 30.57 -26.28
N TYR A 266 -1.44 30.68 -25.03
CA TYR A 266 -1.93 31.67 -24.07
C TYR A 266 -0.80 32.55 -23.55
N PRO A 267 -0.92 33.89 -23.58
CA PRO A 267 0.08 34.79 -23.01
C PRO A 267 0.07 34.73 -21.48
N VAL A 268 1.26 34.79 -20.88
CA VAL A 268 1.51 34.84 -19.43
C VAL A 268 2.62 35.86 -19.14
N ALA A 269 2.55 36.58 -18.01
CA ALA A 269 3.56 37.59 -17.67
C ALA A 269 4.59 37.08 -16.65
N ASN A 270 4.26 36.01 -15.92
CA ASN A 270 5.13 35.41 -14.91
C ASN A 270 4.74 33.94 -14.62
N HIS A 271 5.55 33.24 -13.82
CA HIS A 271 5.32 31.84 -13.46
C HIS A 271 4.05 31.57 -12.63
N LYS A 272 3.50 32.56 -11.92
CA LYS A 272 2.20 32.43 -11.25
C LYS A 272 1.07 32.42 -12.27
N ASP A 273 1.18 33.23 -13.31
CA ASP A 273 0.19 33.29 -14.39
C ASP A 273 0.15 31.98 -15.18
N VAL A 274 1.26 31.23 -15.26
CA VAL A 274 1.29 29.87 -15.85
C VAL A 274 0.30 28.95 -15.12
N LEU A 275 0.40 28.87 -13.80
CA LEU A 275 -0.50 28.03 -13.00
C LEU A 275 -1.95 28.55 -13.08
N GLY A 276 -2.14 29.87 -12.97
CA GLY A 276 -3.47 30.47 -13.06
C GLY A 276 -4.15 30.13 -14.39
N ARG A 277 -3.44 30.31 -15.50
CA ARG A 277 -3.97 30.07 -16.84
C ARG A 277 -4.32 28.60 -17.08
N VAL A 278 -3.47 27.66 -16.64
CA VAL A 278 -3.76 26.23 -16.77
C VAL A 278 -5.04 25.86 -16.02
N VAL A 279 -5.22 26.38 -14.80
CA VAL A 279 -6.38 26.04 -13.99
C VAL A 279 -7.65 26.73 -14.48
N ASP A 280 -7.56 27.95 -15.02
CA ASP A 280 -8.67 28.62 -15.70
C ASP A 280 -9.15 27.79 -16.90
N CYS A 281 -8.24 27.32 -17.75
CA CYS A 281 -8.59 26.47 -18.90
C CYS A 281 -9.16 25.10 -18.48
N LEU A 282 -8.67 24.51 -17.40
CA LEU A 282 -9.24 23.28 -16.84
C LEU A 282 -10.66 23.50 -16.31
N HIS A 283 -10.92 24.64 -15.66
CA HIS A 283 -12.26 24.99 -15.18
C HIS A 283 -13.23 25.14 -16.35
N GLU A 284 -12.85 25.87 -17.40
CA GLU A 284 -13.69 26.04 -18.60
C GLU A 284 -14.05 24.71 -19.27
N LYS A 285 -13.13 23.73 -19.30
CA LYS A 285 -13.40 22.40 -19.89
C LYS A 285 -14.25 21.49 -19.00
N HIS A 286 -14.19 21.66 -17.68
CA HIS A 286 -14.81 20.74 -16.71
C HIS A 286 -15.86 21.39 -15.82
N GLU A 287 -16.37 22.57 -16.19
CA GLU A 287 -17.37 23.31 -15.41
C GLU A 287 -18.64 22.47 -15.16
N HIS A 288 -19.01 21.60 -16.12
CA HIS A 288 -20.16 20.69 -16.01
C HIS A 288 -19.81 19.28 -15.49
N ASP A 289 -18.52 18.98 -15.30
CA ASP A 289 -17.98 17.62 -15.14
C ASP A 289 -17.26 17.42 -13.79
N ASN A 290 -17.81 18.02 -12.73
CA ASN A 290 -17.35 17.87 -11.35
C ASN A 290 -15.93 18.42 -11.08
N PHE A 291 -15.73 19.71 -11.34
CA PHE A 291 -14.48 20.41 -11.03
C PHE A 291 -14.13 20.46 -9.53
N ASP A 292 -15.05 20.11 -8.62
CA ASP A 292 -14.80 20.04 -7.17
C ASP A 292 -13.63 19.12 -6.79
N ARG A 293 -13.28 18.16 -7.65
CA ARG A 293 -12.11 17.28 -7.48
C ARG A 293 -10.79 18.05 -7.36
N ILE A 294 -10.73 19.30 -7.84
CA ILE A 294 -9.57 20.17 -7.64
C ILE A 294 -9.20 20.36 -6.16
N LEU A 295 -10.17 20.25 -5.24
CA LEU A 295 -10.01 20.38 -3.80
C LEU A 295 -9.35 19.15 -3.14
N GLU A 296 -9.28 18.03 -3.85
CA GLU A 296 -8.59 16.80 -3.41
C GLU A 296 -7.06 16.96 -3.49
N LEU A 297 -6.57 17.88 -4.31
CA LEU A 297 -5.14 18.11 -4.50
C LEU A 297 -4.54 18.91 -3.35
N ARG A 298 -3.62 18.28 -2.62
CA ARG A 298 -3.00 18.87 -1.43
C ARG A 298 -1.48 18.69 -1.42
N GLY A 299 -0.79 19.72 -0.93
CA GLY A 299 0.61 19.62 -0.54
C GLY A 299 0.77 19.14 0.90
N ARG A 300 2.03 18.95 1.32
CA ARG A 300 2.40 18.37 2.64
C ARG A 300 1.76 19.05 3.87
N LYS A 301 1.43 20.34 3.79
CA LYS A 301 0.88 21.11 4.92
C LYS A 301 -0.44 21.83 4.62
N LYS A 302 -0.75 22.08 3.35
CA LYS A 302 -1.89 22.90 2.93
C LYS A 302 -2.44 22.39 1.59
N PRO A 303 -3.76 22.52 1.36
CA PRO A 303 -4.36 22.21 0.07
C PRO A 303 -3.82 23.16 -1.01
N TYR A 304 -3.76 22.68 -2.26
CA TYR A 304 -3.35 23.53 -3.39
C TYR A 304 -4.49 24.39 -3.91
N ALA A 305 -5.73 23.91 -3.78
CA ALA A 305 -6.95 24.67 -4.07
C ALA A 305 -7.90 24.67 -2.86
N ALA A 306 -8.65 25.76 -2.68
CA ALA A 306 -9.65 25.89 -1.63
C ALA A 306 -10.84 26.76 -2.07
N LEU A 307 -11.92 26.73 -1.29
CA LEU A 307 -13.11 27.57 -1.50
C LEU A 307 -12.98 28.97 -0.86
N THR A 308 -11.90 29.21 -0.11
CA THR A 308 -11.56 30.51 0.50
C THR A 308 -10.09 30.81 0.26
N SER A 309 -9.77 32.10 0.11
CA SER A 309 -8.39 32.60 0.07
C SER A 309 -7.73 32.70 1.46
N ASP A 310 -8.48 32.45 2.54
CA ASP A 310 -7.99 32.66 3.90
C ASP A 310 -6.76 31.81 4.22
N GLY A 311 -5.70 32.48 4.68
CA GLY A 311 -4.43 31.84 5.01
C GLY A 311 -3.56 31.49 3.80
N MET A 312 -3.93 31.89 2.58
CA MET A 312 -3.05 31.87 1.40
C MET A 312 -2.22 33.14 1.32
N ARG A 313 -0.89 32.99 1.24
CA ARG A 313 0.05 34.13 1.15
C ARG A 313 0.03 34.81 -0.22
N ALA A 314 -0.31 34.05 -1.26
CA ALA A 314 -0.61 34.53 -2.59
C ALA A 314 -1.61 33.54 -3.20
N HIS A 315 -2.63 34.03 -3.89
CA HIS A 315 -3.66 33.18 -4.47
C HIS A 315 -4.04 33.65 -5.88
N HIS A 316 -4.50 32.73 -6.71
CA HIS A 316 -5.18 32.99 -7.98
C HIS A 316 -6.64 32.56 -7.83
N ARG A 317 -7.59 33.45 -8.14
CA ARG A 317 -9.01 33.07 -8.21
C ARG A 317 -9.30 32.56 -9.61
N ILE A 318 -9.89 31.37 -9.71
CA ILE A 318 -10.13 30.71 -11.00
C ILE A 318 -11.34 31.34 -11.67
N GLY A 319 -11.14 32.13 -12.73
CA GLY A 319 -12.20 32.89 -13.41
C GLY A 319 -13.16 33.63 -12.45
N ALA A 320 -14.47 33.54 -12.71
CA ALA A 320 -15.52 34.03 -11.81
C ALA A 320 -15.98 33.01 -10.75
N SER A 321 -15.28 31.87 -10.63
CA SER A 321 -15.68 30.76 -9.78
C SER A 321 -15.46 31.03 -8.28
N ARG A 322 -15.83 30.03 -7.46
CA ARG A 322 -15.61 29.99 -6.00
C ARG A 322 -14.24 29.45 -5.59
N TYR A 323 -13.41 29.01 -6.53
CA TYR A 323 -12.16 28.32 -6.23
C TYR A 323 -10.95 29.28 -6.24
N PHE A 324 -10.05 29.05 -5.29
CA PHE A 324 -8.78 29.75 -5.14
C PHE A 324 -7.63 28.75 -5.17
N VAL A 325 -6.55 29.08 -5.86
CA VAL A 325 -5.33 28.26 -5.95
C VAL A 325 -4.18 28.99 -5.29
N ASP A 326 -3.41 28.28 -4.46
CA ASP A 326 -2.20 28.83 -3.85
C ASP A 326 -1.14 29.15 -4.92
N GLY A 327 -0.70 30.40 -4.96
CA GLY A 327 0.33 30.92 -5.86
C GLY A 327 1.65 31.25 -5.15
N HIS A 328 1.79 30.91 -3.86
CA HIS A 328 2.99 31.21 -3.08
C HIS A 328 4.02 30.08 -3.14
N ALA A 329 4.63 29.90 -4.31
CA ALA A 329 5.69 28.90 -4.52
C ALA A 329 6.76 29.40 -5.52
N SER A 330 7.85 28.64 -5.68
CA SER A 330 8.86 28.91 -6.71
C SER A 330 8.31 28.66 -8.12
N ALA A 331 8.98 29.18 -9.14
CA ALA A 331 8.64 28.97 -10.55
C ALA A 331 8.44 27.48 -10.90
N GLU A 332 9.41 26.66 -10.50
CA GLU A 332 9.38 25.20 -10.70
C GLU A 332 8.23 24.53 -9.94
N ALA A 333 7.97 24.95 -8.70
CA ALA A 333 6.87 24.40 -7.92
C ALA A 333 5.49 24.76 -8.51
N LEU A 334 5.35 25.95 -9.10
CA LEU A 334 4.12 26.37 -9.78
C LEU A 334 3.92 25.57 -11.07
N ARG A 335 4.98 25.32 -11.84
CA ARG A 335 4.95 24.46 -13.03
C ARG A 335 4.55 23.03 -12.70
N ARG A 336 5.21 22.39 -11.72
CA ARG A 336 4.86 21.03 -11.27
C ARG A 336 3.42 20.94 -10.77
N ARG A 337 2.95 21.99 -10.10
CA ARG A 337 1.56 22.07 -9.64
C ARG A 337 0.59 22.14 -10.82
N ALA A 338 0.92 22.89 -11.88
CA ALA A 338 0.12 22.92 -13.11
C ALA A 338 0.05 21.54 -13.79
N GLU A 339 1.18 20.83 -13.90
CA GLU A 339 1.24 19.46 -14.43
C GLU A 339 0.44 18.46 -13.58
N LEU A 340 0.46 18.63 -12.25
CA LEU A 340 -0.33 17.81 -11.32
C LEU A 340 -1.84 18.04 -11.51
N PHE A 341 -2.27 19.29 -11.67
CA PHE A 341 -3.65 19.61 -11.98
C PHE A 341 -4.07 18.93 -13.30
N LEU A 342 -3.29 19.05 -14.37
CA LEU A 342 -3.57 18.38 -15.65
C LEU A 342 -3.73 16.87 -15.50
N SER A 343 -2.77 16.23 -14.83
CA SER A 343 -2.78 14.77 -14.61
C SER A 343 -4.02 14.32 -13.81
N HIS A 344 -4.44 15.12 -12.83
CA HIS A 344 -5.60 14.81 -12.00
C HIS A 344 -6.93 14.87 -12.78
N PHE A 345 -7.01 15.73 -13.79
CA PHE A 345 -8.14 15.82 -14.72
C PHE A 345 -8.00 14.88 -15.94
N GLY A 346 -6.99 14.00 -15.96
CA GLY A 346 -6.83 12.96 -16.98
C GLY A 346 -6.02 13.37 -18.21
N TYR A 347 -5.34 14.52 -18.17
CA TYR A 347 -4.50 15.02 -19.26
C TYR A 347 -3.03 14.65 -19.08
N ASP A 348 -2.29 14.60 -20.19
CA ASP A 348 -0.87 14.30 -20.17
C ASP A 348 -0.07 15.57 -19.82
N LYS A 349 1.04 15.42 -19.10
CA LYS A 349 1.91 16.57 -18.78
C LYS A 349 2.49 17.21 -20.04
N ARG A 350 2.63 16.45 -21.12
CA ARG A 350 3.08 16.92 -22.45
C ARG A 350 2.08 17.85 -23.11
N ASP A 351 0.83 17.92 -22.61
CA ASP A 351 -0.16 18.88 -23.10
C ASP A 351 0.17 20.32 -22.71
N LEU A 352 1.12 20.52 -21.78
CA LEU A 352 1.59 21.83 -21.31
C LEU A 352 3.05 22.08 -21.70
N GLU A 353 3.26 23.09 -22.54
CA GLU A 353 4.59 23.64 -22.85
C GLU A 353 4.69 25.08 -22.36
N VAL A 354 5.78 25.43 -21.68
CA VAL A 354 6.03 26.80 -21.22
C VAL A 354 7.05 27.44 -22.15
N LEU A 355 6.66 28.54 -22.79
CA LEU A 355 7.50 29.30 -23.70
C LEU A 355 8.18 30.43 -22.95
N PHE A 356 9.48 30.54 -23.16
CA PHE A 356 10.35 31.55 -22.55
C PHE A 356 10.81 32.55 -23.61
N GLU A 357 11.20 33.74 -23.16
CA GLU A 357 11.77 34.80 -24.01
C GLU A 357 13.21 34.51 -24.43
#